data_AF-A0A973HS80-F1
#
_entry.id   AF-A0A973HS80-F1
#
_cell.length_a   1.000
_cell.length_b   1.000
_cell.length_c   1.000
_cell.angle_alpha   90.00
_cell.angle_beta   90.00
_cell.angle_gamma   90.00
#
_symmetry.space_group_name_H-M   'P 1'
#
loop_
_entity.id
_entity.type
_entity.pdbx_description
1 polymer ?
#
loop_
_entity_poly.entity_id
_entity_poly.type
_entity_poly.pdbx_seq_one_letter_code
_entity_poly.pdbx_strand_id
1 'polypeptide(L)'
;MKKLSLLAVVLTGVLLLLAEKDFPDWADPNSAANAGMSQHYIKNSFQETKVDNLVTALLADYRGFDTMFETAVIFTACLAIMAILRVFHTDETWHKPTVKDDLIIQTTCRILIPIIQIFALYVLFHGHVSPGGGFQAGVIFGASLILMAIAFNLETAMKRLSESKALILISAGVLI
;
A
#
# COMPACT_ATOMS: atom_id res chain seq x y z
N MET A 1 8.83 -4.49 34.70
CA MET A 1 8.32 -3.81 33.49
C MET A 1 7.73 -4.78 32.47
N LYS A 2 8.48 -5.75 31.91
CA LYS A 2 7.95 -6.71 30.91
C LYS A 2 6.66 -7.45 31.33
N LYS A 3 6.58 -7.92 32.58
CA LYS A 3 5.37 -8.60 33.11
C LYS A 3 4.15 -7.66 33.21
N LEU A 4 4.38 -6.38 33.50
CA LEU A 4 3.32 -5.36 33.57
C LEU A 4 2.81 -5.02 32.17
N SER A 5 3.73 -4.87 31.20
CA SER A 5 3.37 -4.68 29.78
C SER A 5 2.60 -5.87 29.23
N LEU A 6 3.03 -7.10 29.56
CA LEU A 6 2.30 -8.32 29.16
C LEU A 6 0.90 -8.36 29.76
N LEU A 7 0.76 -8.04 31.05
CA LEU A 7 -0.54 -7.94 31.70
C LEU A 7 -1.45 -6.93 31.00
N ALA A 8 -0.92 -5.75 30.67
CA ALA A 8 -1.67 -4.71 29.97
C ALA A 8 -2.14 -5.18 28.58
N VAL A 9 -1.27 -5.84 27.80
CA VAL A 9 -1.65 -6.38 26.48
C VAL A 9 -2.74 -7.45 26.60
N VAL A 10 -2.62 -8.36 27.57
CA VAL A 10 -3.62 -9.41 27.78
C VAL A 10 -4.95 -8.80 28.22
N LEU A 11 -4.93 -7.82 29.14
CA LEU A 11 -6.14 -7.11 29.57
C LEU A 11 -6.81 -6.38 28.40
N THR A 12 -6.04 -5.65 27.59
CA THR A 12 -6.57 -4.99 26.40
C THR A 12 -7.13 -5.99 25.39
N GLY A 13 -6.44 -7.10 25.15
CA GLY A 13 -6.92 -8.17 24.27
C GLY A 13 -8.24 -8.79 24.75
N VAL A 14 -8.35 -9.07 26.05
CA VAL A 14 -9.60 -9.57 26.66
C VAL A 14 -10.71 -8.54 26.55
N LEU A 15 -10.44 -7.26 26.81
CA LEU A 15 -11.42 -6.19 26.65
C LEU A 15 -11.93 -6.09 25.20
N LEU A 16 -11.04 -6.19 24.22
CA LEU A 16 -11.42 -6.17 22.79
C LEU A 16 -12.28 -7.39 22.41
N LEU A 17 -11.94 -8.58 22.92
CA LEU A 17 -12.74 -9.79 22.70
C LEU A 17 -14.11 -9.73 23.39
N LEU A 18 -14.21 -9.06 24.54
CA LEU A 18 -15.51 -8.84 25.19
C LEU A 18 -16.39 -7.88 24.39
N ALA A 19 -15.80 -6.86 23.77
CA ALA A 19 -16.50 -5.93 22.89
C ALA A 19 -17.02 -6.59 21.59
N GLU A 20 -16.51 -7.76 21.20
CA GLU A 20 -17.04 -8.55 20.08
C GLU A 20 -18.55 -8.86 20.25
N LYS A 21 -19.00 -9.03 21.50
CA LYS A 21 -20.41 -9.34 21.80
C LYS A 21 -21.39 -8.21 21.46
N ASP A 22 -20.88 -6.99 21.28
CA ASP A 22 -21.69 -5.84 20.88
C ASP A 22 -21.86 -5.76 19.35
N PHE A 23 -21.14 -6.60 18.58
CA PHE A 23 -21.30 -6.65 17.13
C PHE A 23 -22.57 -7.41 16.73
N PRO A 24 -23.19 -7.06 15.59
CA PRO A 24 -24.31 -7.83 15.04
C PRO A 24 -23.90 -9.28 14.75
N ASP A 25 -24.88 -10.18 14.83
CA ASP A 25 -24.70 -11.57 14.42
C ASP A 25 -24.22 -11.65 12.97
N TRP A 26 -23.41 -12.67 12.68
CA TRP A 26 -22.87 -12.85 11.35
C TRP A 26 -23.99 -13.01 10.32
N ALA A 27 -23.91 -12.22 9.24
CA ALA A 27 -24.87 -12.19 8.14
C ALA A 27 -26.29 -11.70 8.52
N ASP A 28 -26.45 -11.00 9.65
CA ASP A 28 -27.72 -10.36 9.99
C ASP A 28 -28.12 -9.31 8.93
N PRO A 29 -29.22 -9.52 8.18
CA PRO A 29 -29.68 -8.58 7.17
C PRO A 29 -30.21 -7.26 7.77
N ASN A 30 -30.55 -7.25 9.06
CA ASN A 30 -31.06 -6.08 9.77
C ASN A 30 -29.96 -5.34 10.55
N SER A 31 -28.71 -5.79 10.45
CA SER A 31 -27.58 -5.13 11.10
C SER A 31 -27.43 -3.68 10.64
N ALA A 32 -26.96 -2.81 11.53
CA ALA A 32 -26.75 -1.39 11.22
C ALA A 32 -25.82 -1.18 10.01
N ALA A 33 -24.84 -2.07 9.81
CA ALA A 33 -23.94 -2.05 8.65
C ALA A 33 -24.65 -2.38 7.33
N ASN A 34 -25.70 -3.20 7.36
CA ASN A 34 -26.53 -3.52 6.20
C ASN A 34 -27.68 -2.52 5.98
N ALA A 35 -27.94 -1.61 6.92
CA ALA A 35 -29.00 -0.63 6.85
C ALA A 35 -28.57 0.65 6.10
N GLY A 36 -29.54 1.35 5.50
CA GLY A 36 -29.40 2.72 4.99
C GLY A 36 -28.34 2.89 3.89
N MET A 37 -27.12 3.31 4.27
CA MET A 37 -26.07 3.75 3.34
C MET A 37 -25.47 2.61 2.53
N SER A 38 -25.24 1.44 3.13
CA SER A 38 -24.69 0.29 2.40
C SER A 38 -25.60 -0.12 1.24
N GLN A 39 -26.93 -0.17 1.48
CA GLN A 39 -27.92 -0.43 0.44
C GLN A 39 -27.96 0.67 -0.62
N HIS A 40 -27.79 1.92 -0.22
CA HIS A 40 -27.73 3.04 -1.16
C HIS A 40 -26.53 2.91 -2.11
N TYR A 41 -25.33 2.63 -1.60
CA TYR A 41 -24.15 2.42 -2.44
C TYR A 41 -24.33 1.22 -3.39
N ILE A 42 -24.80 0.08 -2.88
CA ILE A 42 -25.02 -1.11 -3.71
C ILE A 42 -26.00 -0.83 -4.87
N LYS A 43 -27.06 -0.06 -4.63
CA LYS A 43 -28.11 0.18 -5.63
C LYS A 43 -27.82 1.33 -6.58
N ASN A 44 -27.14 2.38 -6.12
CA ASN A 44 -27.04 3.65 -6.86
C ASN A 44 -25.62 3.97 -7.35
N SER A 45 -24.56 3.31 -6.83
CA SER A 45 -23.18 3.68 -7.18
C SER A 45 -22.89 3.64 -8.67
N PHE A 46 -23.34 2.63 -9.40
CA PHE A 46 -23.13 2.59 -10.84
C PHE A 46 -23.84 3.75 -11.57
N GLN A 47 -25.03 4.14 -11.12
CA GLN A 47 -25.81 5.20 -11.75
C GLN A 47 -25.16 6.57 -11.53
N GLU A 48 -24.60 6.80 -10.34
CA GLU A 48 -23.99 8.06 -9.91
C GLU A 48 -22.54 8.22 -10.40
N THR A 49 -21.75 7.14 -10.42
CA THR A 49 -20.30 7.20 -10.71
C THR A 49 -19.91 6.64 -12.09
N LYS A 50 -20.78 5.81 -12.70
CA LYS A 50 -20.47 5.03 -13.92
C LYS A 50 -19.27 4.08 -13.77
N VAL A 51 -18.98 3.66 -12.54
CA VAL A 51 -17.92 2.70 -12.21
C VAL A 51 -18.56 1.37 -11.79
N ASP A 52 -18.16 0.26 -12.41
CA ASP A 52 -18.69 -1.09 -12.11
C ASP A 52 -18.19 -1.61 -10.76
N ASN A 53 -16.94 -1.29 -10.41
CA ASN A 53 -16.35 -1.68 -9.14
C ASN A 53 -16.86 -0.78 -7.99
N LEU A 54 -17.82 -1.31 -7.24
CA LEU A 54 -18.42 -0.65 -6.08
C LEU A 54 -17.38 -0.16 -5.06
N VAL A 55 -16.32 -0.93 -4.79
CA VAL A 55 -15.30 -0.54 -3.81
C VAL A 55 -14.50 0.65 -4.31
N THR A 56 -14.10 0.65 -5.58
CA THR A 56 -13.38 1.77 -6.19
C THR A 56 -14.25 3.02 -6.25
N ALA A 57 -15.52 2.89 -6.65
CA ALA A 57 -16.48 4.00 -6.62
C ALA A 57 -16.62 4.59 -5.20
N LEU A 58 -16.72 3.72 -4.20
CA LEU A 58 -16.85 4.14 -2.80
C LEU A 58 -15.61 4.88 -2.29
N LEU A 59 -14.42 4.37 -2.56
CA LEU A 59 -13.17 4.96 -2.10
C LEU A 59 -12.80 6.25 -2.86
N ALA A 60 -13.09 6.33 -4.17
CA ALA A 60 -12.69 7.46 -5.00
C ALA A 60 -13.75 8.58 -5.03
N ASP A 61 -15.03 8.24 -5.22
CA ASP A 61 -16.08 9.26 -5.45
C ASP A 61 -16.83 9.60 -4.16
N TYR A 62 -17.27 8.61 -3.39
CA TYR A 62 -18.05 8.86 -2.16
C TYR A 62 -17.19 9.24 -0.97
N ARG A 63 -16.05 8.57 -0.81
CA ARG A 63 -15.11 8.73 0.31
C ARG A 63 -13.73 9.15 -0.16
N GLY A 64 -13.68 9.94 -1.25
CA GLY A 64 -12.45 10.44 -1.85
C GLY A 64 -11.52 11.17 -0.87
N PHE A 65 -12.09 11.90 0.10
CA PHE A 65 -11.29 12.56 1.15
C PHE A 65 -10.56 11.58 2.07
N ASP A 66 -11.15 10.42 2.38
CA ASP A 66 -10.49 9.41 3.21
C ASP A 66 -9.27 8.85 2.46
N THR A 67 -9.43 8.57 1.17
CA THR A 67 -8.34 8.12 0.28
C THR A 67 -7.27 9.21 0.09
N MET A 68 -7.68 10.48 -0.06
CA MET A 68 -6.75 11.61 -0.16
C MET A 68 -5.94 11.79 1.12
N PHE A 69 -6.54 11.63 2.29
CA PHE A 69 -5.79 11.68 3.54
C PHE A 69 -4.92 10.44 3.75
N GLU A 70 -5.32 9.27 3.25
CA GLU A 70 -4.46 8.09 3.20
C GLU A 70 -3.18 8.36 2.38
N THR A 71 -3.29 8.97 1.20
CA THR A 71 -2.11 9.32 0.39
C THR A 71 -1.23 10.36 1.10
N ALA A 72 -1.82 11.33 1.79
CA ALA A 72 -1.07 12.28 2.62
C ALA A 72 -0.31 11.59 3.77
N VAL A 73 -0.92 10.59 4.43
CA VAL A 73 -0.25 9.78 5.46
C VAL A 73 0.93 9.00 4.88
N ILE A 74 0.75 8.36 3.72
CA ILE A 74 1.84 7.63 3.05
C ILE A 74 2.98 8.59 2.65
N PHE A 75 2.65 9.76 2.12
CA PHE A 75 3.61 10.78 1.75
C PHE A 75 4.42 11.28 2.94
N THR A 76 3.76 11.61 4.05
CA THR A 76 4.45 12.04 5.28
C THR A 76 5.33 10.95 5.85
N ALA A 77 4.90 9.68 5.81
CA ALA A 77 5.74 8.54 6.19
C ALA A 77 6.98 8.42 5.29
N CYS A 78 6.84 8.55 3.97
CA CYS A 78 7.96 8.55 3.03
C CYS A 78 8.95 9.70 3.34
N LEU A 79 8.47 10.93 3.54
CA LEU A 79 9.33 12.05 3.90
C LEU A 79 10.06 11.82 5.22
N ALA A 80 9.39 11.27 6.24
CA ALA A 80 10.01 10.94 7.52
C ALA A 80 11.12 9.89 7.35
N ILE A 81 10.88 8.83 6.58
CA ILE A 81 11.88 7.80 6.28
C ILE A 81 13.09 8.42 5.56
N MET A 82 12.85 9.26 4.54
CA MET A 82 13.93 9.90 3.79
C MET A 82 14.74 10.88 4.66
N ALA A 83 14.06 11.67 5.50
CA ALA A 83 14.73 12.58 6.43
C ALA A 83 15.63 11.82 7.42
N ILE A 84 15.15 10.69 7.95
CA ILE A 84 15.93 9.82 8.84
C ILE A 84 17.14 9.25 8.09
N LEU A 85 16.92 8.59 6.94
CA LEU A 85 17.99 7.90 6.21
C LEU A 85 19.06 8.85 5.64
N ARG A 86 18.69 10.08 5.27
CA ARG A 86 19.64 11.08 4.74
C ARG A 86 20.59 11.63 5.81
N VAL A 87 20.16 11.64 7.07
CA VAL A 87 20.98 12.09 8.22
C VAL A 87 22.04 11.05 8.61
N PHE A 88 21.80 9.76 8.32
CA PHE A 88 22.70 8.66 8.69
C PHE A 88 23.69 8.24 7.59
N HIS A 89 23.92 9.08 6.57
CA HIS A 89 25.04 8.87 5.64
C HIS A 89 26.36 9.31 6.29
N THR A 90 26.74 8.66 7.39
CA THR A 90 28.09 8.70 7.93
C THR A 90 28.99 7.85 7.03
N ASP A 91 30.17 8.39 6.69
CA ASP A 91 31.26 7.77 5.95
C ASP A 91 31.76 6.47 6.62
N GLU A 92 30.94 5.43 6.64
CA GLU A 92 31.39 4.10 6.98
C GLU A 92 31.75 3.37 5.70
N THR A 93 32.98 2.87 5.66
CA THR A 93 33.47 1.92 4.67
C THR A 93 32.75 0.59 4.84
N TRP A 94 31.46 0.55 4.48
CA TRP A 94 30.67 -0.66 4.41
C TRP A 94 31.35 -1.62 3.44
N HIS A 95 31.90 -2.70 3.98
CA HIS A 95 32.29 -3.86 3.18
C HIS A 95 31.02 -4.39 2.54
N LYS A 96 30.78 -4.05 1.26
CA LYS A 96 29.72 -4.69 0.46
C LYS A 96 29.97 -6.19 0.55
N PRO A 97 29.07 -6.98 1.17
CA PRO A 97 29.21 -8.42 1.13
C PRO A 97 29.22 -8.82 -0.35
N THR A 98 30.24 -9.56 -0.77
CA THR A 98 30.33 -10.15 -2.10
C THR A 98 29.32 -11.28 -2.20
N VAL A 99 28.04 -10.93 -2.30
CA VAL A 99 27.01 -11.87 -2.70
C VAL A 99 27.35 -12.29 -4.12
N LYS A 100 27.58 -13.59 -4.30
CA LYS A 100 27.87 -14.14 -5.62
C LYS A 100 26.62 -13.97 -6.47
N ASP A 101 26.75 -13.28 -7.59
CA ASP A 101 25.65 -13.11 -8.54
C ASP A 101 25.10 -14.47 -8.97
N ASP A 102 23.86 -14.77 -8.62
CA ASP A 102 23.17 -15.96 -9.09
C ASP A 102 22.58 -15.67 -10.47
N LEU A 103 23.16 -16.32 -11.49
CA LEU A 103 22.77 -16.17 -12.88
C LEU A 103 21.30 -16.52 -13.11
N ILE A 104 20.76 -17.51 -12.38
CA ILE A 104 19.36 -17.94 -12.51
C ILE A 104 18.45 -16.84 -11.96
N ILE A 105 18.72 -16.37 -10.74
CA ILE A 105 17.92 -15.32 -10.09
C ILE A 105 17.91 -14.05 -10.94
N GLN A 106 19.08 -13.58 -11.39
CA GLN A 106 19.17 -12.35 -12.19
C GLN A 106 18.47 -12.48 -13.54
N THR A 107 18.63 -13.62 -14.22
CA THR A 107 17.99 -13.86 -15.53
C THR A 107 16.48 -13.90 -15.38
N THR A 108 15.97 -14.63 -14.38
CA THR A 108 14.52 -14.71 -14.10
C THR A 108 13.95 -13.35 -13.70
N CYS A 109 14.60 -12.62 -12.79
CA CYS A 109 14.13 -11.30 -12.36
C CYS A 109 14.18 -10.26 -13.49
N ARG A 110 15.17 -10.34 -14.39
CA ARG A 110 15.27 -9.46 -15.57
C ARG A 110 14.04 -9.56 -16.48
N ILE A 111 13.44 -10.75 -16.57
CA ILE A 111 12.22 -10.99 -17.35
C ILE A 111 10.97 -10.66 -16.53
N LEU A 112 10.92 -11.05 -15.25
CA LEU A 112 9.72 -10.87 -14.42
C LEU A 112 9.44 -9.42 -14.05
N ILE A 113 10.45 -8.62 -13.71
CA ILE A 113 10.27 -7.23 -13.26
C ILE A 113 9.42 -6.40 -14.26
N PRO A 114 9.74 -6.34 -15.57
CA PRO A 114 8.92 -5.58 -16.50
C PRO A 114 7.49 -6.14 -16.63
N ILE A 115 7.31 -7.46 -16.52
CA ILE A 115 5.96 -8.07 -16.53
C ILE A 115 5.17 -7.62 -15.30
N ILE A 116 5.78 -7.63 -14.12
CA ILE A 116 5.17 -7.15 -12.87
C ILE A 116 4.78 -5.66 -12.99
N GLN A 117 5.64 -4.84 -13.58
CA GLN A 117 5.38 -3.41 -13.79
C GLN A 117 4.23 -3.17 -14.78
N ILE A 118 4.19 -3.91 -15.89
CA ILE A 118 3.06 -3.86 -16.83
C ILE A 118 1.77 -4.31 -16.13
N PHE A 119 1.83 -5.37 -15.32
CA PHE A 119 0.69 -5.84 -14.55
C PHE A 119 0.21 -4.81 -13.52
N ALA A 120 1.12 -4.10 -12.84
CA ALA A 120 0.77 -3.00 -11.96
C ALA A 120 0.01 -1.89 -12.71
N LEU A 121 0.47 -1.51 -13.90
CA LEU A 121 -0.23 -0.54 -14.75
C LEU A 121 -1.61 -1.06 -15.21
N TYR A 122 -1.71 -2.35 -15.54
CA TYR A 122 -3.00 -2.98 -15.85
C TYR A 122 -3.98 -2.84 -14.68
N VAL A 123 -3.55 -3.18 -13.44
CA VAL A 123 -4.36 -3.04 -12.23
C VAL A 123 -4.77 -1.59 -11.97
N LEU A 124 -3.88 -0.62 -12.25
CA LEU A 124 -4.18 0.80 -12.13
C LEU A 124 -5.30 1.22 -13.08
N PHE A 125 -5.16 0.93 -14.38
CA PHE A 125 -6.09 1.40 -15.39
C PHE A 125 -7.44 0.65 -15.36
N HIS A 126 -7.46 -0.60 -14.88
CA HIS A 126 -8.68 -1.43 -14.83
C HIS A 126 -9.33 -1.48 -13.45
N GLY A 127 -8.91 -0.66 -12.49
CA GLY A 127 -9.50 -0.63 -11.14
C GLY A 127 -10.99 -0.29 -11.13
N HIS A 128 -11.49 0.42 -12.14
CA HIS A 128 -12.90 0.77 -12.27
C HIS A 128 -13.81 -0.41 -12.67
N VAL A 129 -13.26 -1.48 -13.25
CA VAL A 129 -14.01 -2.69 -13.65
C VAL A 129 -13.63 -3.94 -12.88
N SER A 130 -12.41 -4.01 -12.38
CA SER A 130 -11.83 -5.20 -11.75
C SER A 130 -11.35 -4.90 -10.33
N PRO A 131 -11.25 -5.93 -9.46
CA PRO A 131 -10.66 -5.76 -8.13
C PRO A 131 -9.25 -5.18 -8.22
N GLY A 132 -8.98 -4.12 -7.47
CA GLY A 132 -7.71 -3.41 -7.53
C GLY A 132 -7.88 -1.92 -7.20
N GLY A 133 -7.19 -1.08 -7.97
CA GLY A 133 -7.15 0.37 -7.76
C GLY A 133 -5.72 0.90 -7.70
N GLY A 134 -5.61 2.19 -7.38
CA GLY A 134 -4.32 2.89 -7.36
C GLY A 134 -3.35 2.37 -6.29
N PHE A 135 -3.84 2.09 -5.08
CA PHE A 135 -3.01 1.64 -3.97
C PHE A 135 -2.33 0.29 -4.27
N GLN A 136 -3.12 -0.71 -4.68
CA GLN A 136 -2.63 -2.06 -4.99
C GLN A 136 -1.66 -2.03 -6.17
N ALA A 137 -1.97 -1.26 -7.23
CA ALA A 137 -1.05 -1.03 -8.33
C ALA A 137 0.28 -0.42 -7.86
N GLY A 138 0.22 0.59 -6.99
CA GLY A 138 1.40 1.21 -6.38
C GLY A 138 2.25 0.22 -5.59
N VAL A 139 1.63 -0.63 -4.77
CA VAL A 139 2.32 -1.68 -4.00
C VAL A 139 2.99 -2.71 -4.92
N ILE A 140 2.30 -3.19 -5.97
CA ILE A 140 2.87 -4.13 -6.94
C ILE A 140 4.07 -3.49 -7.65
N PHE A 141 3.94 -2.23 -8.07
CA PHE A 141 5.02 -1.50 -8.72
C PHE A 141 6.22 -1.31 -7.77
N GLY A 142 5.97 -0.90 -6.53
CA GLY A 142 7.00 -0.74 -5.49
C GLY A 142 7.71 -2.05 -5.17
N ALA A 143 6.96 -3.15 -5.07
CA ALA A 143 7.52 -4.49 -4.87
C ALA A 143 8.46 -4.89 -6.01
N SER A 144 8.18 -4.49 -7.26
CA SER A 144 9.09 -4.72 -8.39
C SER A 144 10.42 -3.98 -8.26
N LEU A 145 10.42 -2.78 -7.66
CA LEU A 145 11.64 -2.00 -7.40
C LEU A 145 12.44 -2.58 -6.25
N ILE A 146 11.77 -3.08 -5.20
CA ILE A 146 12.40 -3.82 -4.10
C ILE A 146 13.03 -5.09 -4.63
N LEU A 147 12.30 -5.86 -5.46
CA LEU A 147 12.81 -7.06 -6.10
C LEU A 147 14.06 -6.75 -6.96
N MET A 148 14.07 -5.63 -7.69
CA MET A 148 15.25 -5.19 -8.43
C MET A 148 16.46 -4.91 -7.52
N ALA A 149 16.23 -4.26 -6.37
CA ALA A 149 17.29 -3.96 -5.42
C ALA A 149 17.88 -5.23 -4.78
N ILE A 150 17.04 -6.22 -4.49
CA ILE A 150 17.43 -7.51 -3.91
C ILE A 150 18.14 -8.40 -4.95
N ALA A 151 17.61 -8.48 -6.18
CA ALA A 151 18.11 -9.40 -7.20
C ALA A 151 19.40 -8.92 -7.88
N PHE A 152 19.63 -7.61 -7.98
CA PHE A 152 20.80 -7.04 -8.64
C PHE A 152 21.69 -6.28 -7.66
N ASN A 153 21.23 -5.12 -7.20
CA ASN A 153 21.84 -4.30 -6.15
C ASN A 153 21.05 -3.00 -5.99
N LEU A 154 21.22 -2.35 -4.84
CA LEU A 154 20.60 -1.06 -4.54
C LEU A 154 20.98 0.03 -5.56
N GLU A 155 22.23 0.06 -6.04
CA GLU A 155 22.69 1.05 -7.01
C GLU A 155 21.92 0.99 -8.33
N THR A 156 21.60 -0.22 -8.81
CA THR A 156 20.80 -0.46 -10.01
C THR A 156 19.37 0.06 -9.83
N ALA A 157 18.76 -0.19 -8.67
CA ALA A 157 17.44 0.33 -8.35
C ALA A 157 17.44 1.87 -8.27
N MET A 158 18.44 2.47 -7.60
CA MET A 158 18.59 3.92 -7.49
C MET A 158 18.90 4.62 -8.81
N LYS A 159 19.57 3.95 -9.76
CA LYS A 159 19.75 4.46 -11.14
C LYS A 159 18.42 4.60 -11.88
N ARG A 160 17.47 3.70 -11.63
CA ARG A 160 16.12 3.79 -12.22
C ARG A 160 15.28 4.86 -11.54
N LEU A 161 15.22 4.85 -10.21
CA LEU A 161 14.48 5.82 -9.42
C LEU A 161 15.41 6.44 -8.37
N SER A 162 16.00 7.58 -8.71
CA SER A 162 16.84 8.32 -7.78
C SER A 162 16.02 9.01 -6.69
N GLU A 163 16.65 9.35 -5.58
CA GLU A 163 16.02 10.05 -4.45
C GLU A 163 15.26 11.31 -4.90
N SER A 164 15.90 12.16 -5.71
CA SER A 164 15.27 13.38 -6.21
C SER A 164 14.07 13.11 -7.11
N LYS A 165 14.16 12.08 -7.98
CA LYS A 165 13.03 11.68 -8.84
C LYS A 165 11.88 11.14 -7.98
N ALA A 166 12.19 10.33 -6.97
CA ALA A 166 11.20 9.82 -6.03
C ALA A 166 10.48 10.97 -5.31
N LEU A 167 11.23 11.95 -4.78
CA LEU A 167 10.66 13.14 -4.12
C LEU A 167 9.72 13.93 -5.04
N ILE A 168 10.14 14.16 -6.30
CA ILE A 168 9.30 14.85 -7.29
C ILE A 168 8.02 14.05 -7.55
N LEU A 169 8.13 12.74 -7.77
CA LEU A 169 6.97 11.88 -8.07
C LEU A 169 5.99 11.81 -6.89
N ILE A 170 6.47 11.62 -5.66
CA ILE A 170 5.57 11.56 -4.50
C ILE A 170 4.92 12.92 -4.21
N SER A 171 5.64 14.03 -4.42
CA SER A 171 5.09 15.38 -4.23
C SER A 171 4.05 15.70 -5.30
N ALA A 172 4.31 15.33 -6.55
CA ALA A 172 3.34 15.45 -7.64
C ALA A 172 2.12 14.57 -7.41
N GLY A 173 2.30 13.35 -6.90
CA GLY A 173 1.22 12.40 -6.65
C GLY A 173 0.24 12.82 -5.55
N VAL A 174 0.66 13.61 -4.56
CA VAL A 174 -0.25 14.17 -3.54
C VAL A 174 -0.92 15.46 -4.01
N LEU A 175 -0.28 16.19 -4.92
CA LEU A 175 -0.79 17.46 -5.43
C LEU A 175 -1.96 17.28 -6.42
N ILE A 176 -1.97 16.17 -7.15
CA ILE A 176 -3.00 15.78 -8.13
C ILE A 176 -4.09 15.00 -7.44
#